data_AF-A0A4Q5SGS7-F1
#
_entry.id   AF-A0A4Q5SGS7-F1
#
_cell.length_a   1.000
_cell.length_b   1.000
_cell.length_c   1.000
_cell.angle_alpha   90.00
_cell.angle_beta   90.00
_cell.angle_gamma   90.00
#
_symmetry.space_group_name_H-M   'P 1'
#
loop_
_entity.id
_entity.type
_entity.pdbx_description
1 polymer ?
#
loop_
_entity_poly.entity_id
_entity_poly.type
_entity_poly.pdbx_seq_one_letter_code
_entity_poly.pdbx_strand_id
1 'polypeptide(L)'
;DTRSSIARCASAKRLRPPRACSRSSISTAKPATPPVGKGTSWSRSMRRVPPIVAGFAVDIEDLEQARGGLKRFADAQRAMLDRVSAGVAQFGSDRSLIFCNQPFRRMFAMKNEWLADRPEFDRVIERMREAKRLPETRDFPAWKAERREWFTAPEAVEENWHVGATHLRVVAQPMPEGGLLLLFEDRTQQFELQREHGEMQQVRTATLDSLAEAVAVFGKGRLQLWNRKFRQVWAFEDAFLDGHPQILALVKAAGPKLTNPAKAEVIGDLVRLAAQDRQQRGASIVFADGRNFDLSAVPLPDGNALVTMLDTTDQHRVERALRDRNEALEAADRVKTAFVANMSYELRTPLTSIKGFAEMLHGGFAGKLSDSGTEYSEAILVSVERLGALIDDVLDLTQSEGAPLDKRPVDIEMIAQGAAEAIAPLAKEK
;
A
#
# COMPACT_ATOMS: atom_id res chain seq x y z
N ASP A 1 -12.69 -58.45 -7.01
CA ASP A 1 -13.60 -59.21 -6.11
C ASP A 1 -14.58 -58.24 -5.45
N THR A 2 -15.86 -58.50 -5.13
CA THR A 2 -16.91 -59.48 -5.53
C THR A 2 -18.25 -58.95 -4.94
N ARG A 3 -19.47 -59.22 -5.43
CA ARG A 3 -19.99 -60.09 -6.51
C ARG A 3 -21.35 -59.54 -7.02
N SER A 4 -21.60 -59.72 -8.32
CA SER A 4 -22.88 -59.91 -9.03
C SER A 4 -24.21 -60.02 -8.24
N SER A 5 -25.26 -59.31 -8.71
CA SER A 5 -26.66 -59.75 -8.60
C SER A 5 -27.42 -59.38 -9.88
N ILE A 6 -28.04 -60.38 -10.53
CA ILE A 6 -28.72 -60.26 -11.83
C ILE A 6 -30.23 -60.37 -11.59
N ALA A 7 -31.00 -59.36 -12.00
CA ALA A 7 -32.46 -59.43 -12.06
C ALA A 7 -32.95 -59.28 -13.51
N ARG A 8 -33.24 -60.40 -14.16
CA ARG A 8 -33.92 -60.42 -15.47
C ARG A 8 -35.41 -60.16 -15.26
N CYS A 9 -35.96 -59.16 -15.95
CA CYS A 9 -37.40 -59.06 -16.20
C CYS A 9 -37.66 -58.87 -17.69
N ALA A 10 -37.84 -59.98 -18.41
CA ALA A 10 -38.34 -59.97 -19.77
C ALA A 10 -39.87 -59.79 -19.76
N SER A 11 -40.38 -58.80 -20.50
CA SER A 11 -41.83 -58.60 -20.67
C SER A 11 -42.11 -58.17 -22.11
N ALA A 12 -42.31 -59.16 -22.99
CA ALA A 12 -42.69 -58.92 -24.38
C ALA A 12 -44.17 -58.51 -24.45
N LYS A 13 -44.44 -57.21 -24.62
CA LYS A 13 -45.78 -56.71 -24.98
C LYS A 13 -46.16 -57.22 -26.37
N ARG A 14 -46.92 -58.31 -26.42
CA ARG A 14 -47.54 -58.80 -27.67
C ARG A 14 -48.55 -57.78 -28.19
N LEU A 15 -48.36 -57.34 -29.43
CA LEU A 15 -49.38 -56.64 -30.20
C LEU A 15 -50.64 -57.53 -30.29
N ARG A 16 -51.81 -57.00 -29.93
CA ARG A 16 -53.10 -57.63 -30.23
C ARG A 16 -53.63 -57.05 -31.56
N PRO A 17 -54.13 -57.90 -32.49
CA PRO A 17 -54.83 -57.41 -33.67
C PRO A 17 -56.20 -56.81 -33.30
N PRO A 18 -56.77 -55.93 -34.14
CA PRO A 18 -58.07 -55.33 -33.90
C PRO A 18 -59.19 -56.38 -33.97
N ARG A 19 -60.17 -56.29 -33.06
CA ARG A 19 -61.39 -57.11 -33.14
C ARG A 19 -62.25 -56.62 -34.30
N ALA A 20 -62.55 -57.50 -35.25
CA ALA A 20 -63.55 -57.25 -36.27
C ALA A 20 -64.96 -57.16 -35.65
N CYS A 21 -65.70 -56.10 -35.95
CA CYS A 21 -67.13 -56.04 -35.66
C CYS A 21 -67.90 -56.97 -36.61
N SER A 22 -68.67 -57.89 -36.05
CA SER A 22 -69.67 -58.66 -36.81
C SER A 22 -70.84 -57.76 -37.24
N ARG A 23 -71.40 -58.03 -38.42
CA ARG A 23 -72.56 -57.31 -38.95
C ARG A 23 -73.84 -57.71 -38.21
N SER A 24 -74.53 -56.76 -37.59
CA SER A 24 -75.99 -56.76 -37.45
C SER A 24 -76.52 -55.36 -37.06
N SER A 25 -77.80 -55.14 -37.38
CA SER A 25 -78.65 -53.98 -37.06
C SER A 25 -78.17 -52.57 -37.46
N ILE A 26 -78.83 -52.00 -38.47
CA ILE A 26 -79.03 -50.55 -38.57
C ILE A 26 -79.89 -50.15 -37.36
N SER A 27 -79.27 -49.44 -36.42
CA SER A 27 -79.93 -48.82 -35.27
C SER A 27 -79.51 -47.37 -35.19
N THR A 28 -80.46 -46.47 -34.93
CA THR A 28 -80.25 -45.05 -34.69
C THR A 28 -79.56 -44.83 -33.34
N ALA A 29 -78.27 -45.18 -33.29
CA ALA A 29 -77.45 -45.07 -32.10
C ALA A 29 -77.09 -43.60 -31.82
N LYS A 30 -77.35 -43.14 -30.59
CA LYS A 30 -76.78 -41.90 -30.03
C LYS A 30 -75.26 -41.90 -30.21
N PRO A 31 -74.61 -40.73 -30.39
CA PRO A 31 -73.16 -40.66 -30.53
C PRO A 31 -72.48 -41.32 -29.33
N ALA A 32 -71.73 -42.39 -29.59
CA ALA A 32 -71.03 -43.14 -28.55
C ALA A 32 -69.92 -42.27 -27.96
N THR A 33 -70.12 -41.76 -26.76
CA THR A 33 -69.08 -41.10 -25.99
C THR A 33 -67.99 -42.14 -25.65
N PRO A 34 -66.71 -41.92 -26.00
CA PRO A 34 -65.64 -42.81 -25.57
C PRO A 34 -65.55 -42.85 -24.04
N PRO A 35 -65.06 -43.96 -23.46
CA PRO A 35 -64.97 -44.12 -22.02
C PRO A 35 -64.02 -43.08 -21.43
N VAL A 36 -64.55 -42.19 -20.58
CA VAL A 36 -63.76 -41.18 -19.87
C VAL A 36 -63.03 -41.85 -18.71
N GLY A 37 -61.89 -42.46 -19.00
CA GLY A 37 -60.87 -42.77 -17.99
C GLY A 37 -60.30 -41.48 -17.41
N LYS A 38 -59.99 -41.46 -16.11
CA LYS A 38 -59.28 -40.33 -15.49
C LYS A 38 -57.86 -40.26 -16.06
N GLY A 39 -57.57 -39.22 -16.86
CA GLY A 39 -56.26 -39.01 -17.49
C GLY A 39 -56.11 -39.69 -18.85
N THR A 40 -57.04 -39.46 -19.77
CA THR A 40 -56.87 -39.86 -21.18
C THR A 40 -57.45 -38.79 -22.09
N SER A 41 -56.59 -38.08 -22.81
CA SER A 41 -56.96 -37.04 -23.77
C SER A 41 -57.24 -37.61 -25.16
N TRP A 42 -58.31 -37.15 -25.81
CA TRP A 42 -58.81 -37.70 -27.08
C TRP A 42 -59.08 -36.61 -28.11
N SER A 43 -58.40 -36.68 -29.26
CA SER A 43 -58.78 -35.88 -30.43
C SER A 43 -59.94 -36.55 -31.15
N ARG A 44 -60.99 -35.78 -31.47
CA ARG A 44 -62.15 -36.28 -32.25
C ARG A 44 -62.29 -35.48 -33.54
N SER A 45 -62.38 -36.20 -34.66
CA SER A 45 -62.69 -35.62 -35.97
C SER A 45 -63.95 -36.27 -36.51
N MET A 46 -64.84 -35.45 -37.08
CA MET A 46 -66.15 -35.88 -37.58
C MET A 46 -66.37 -35.32 -38.99
N ARG A 47 -66.70 -36.21 -39.93
CA ARG A 47 -66.88 -35.85 -41.35
C ARG A 47 -68.25 -36.34 -41.83
N ARG A 48 -69.01 -35.43 -42.46
CA ARG A 48 -70.28 -35.75 -43.10
C ARG A 48 -70.02 -36.46 -44.43
N VAL A 49 -70.60 -37.64 -44.62
CA VAL A 49 -70.55 -38.41 -45.87
C VAL A 49 -71.98 -38.93 -46.11
N PRO A 50 -72.84 -38.17 -46.82
CA PRO A 50 -74.27 -38.48 -46.94
C PRO A 50 -74.50 -39.93 -47.39
N PRO A 51 -75.44 -40.67 -46.76
CA PRO A 51 -76.43 -40.23 -45.76
C PRO A 51 -75.97 -40.26 -44.29
N ILE A 52 -74.69 -40.56 -44.01
CA ILE A 52 -74.18 -40.82 -42.66
C ILE A 52 -73.15 -39.77 -42.18
N VAL A 53 -72.91 -39.75 -40.87
CA VAL A 53 -71.82 -38.98 -40.25
C VAL A 53 -70.84 -39.98 -39.66
N ALA A 54 -69.62 -40.01 -40.19
CA ALA A 54 -68.54 -40.83 -39.68
C ALA A 54 -67.65 -39.98 -38.78
N GLY A 55 -67.31 -40.51 -37.61
CA GLY A 55 -66.36 -39.88 -36.69
C GLY A 55 -65.38 -40.90 -36.16
N PHE A 56 -64.14 -40.47 -35.93
CA PHE A 56 -63.13 -41.27 -35.26
C PHE A 56 -62.50 -40.47 -34.12
N ALA A 57 -62.08 -41.18 -33.07
CA ALA A 57 -61.36 -40.63 -31.94
C ALA A 57 -59.96 -41.27 -31.91
N VAL A 58 -58.93 -40.45 -31.73
CA VAL A 58 -57.54 -40.88 -31.59
C VAL A 58 -57.08 -40.52 -30.19
N ASP A 59 -56.45 -41.48 -29.50
CA ASP A 59 -55.79 -41.23 -28.22
C ASP A 59 -54.58 -40.31 -28.48
N ILE A 60 -54.53 -39.19 -27.78
CA ILE A 60 -53.46 -38.19 -27.90
C ILE A 60 -52.71 -37.98 -26.59
N GLU A 61 -52.94 -38.82 -25.58
CA GLU A 61 -52.32 -38.69 -24.25
C GLU A 61 -50.78 -38.67 -24.35
N ASP A 62 -50.18 -39.62 -25.07
CA ASP A 62 -48.71 -39.66 -25.30
C ASP A 62 -48.19 -38.40 -26.02
N LEU A 63 -48.97 -37.84 -26.96
CA LEU A 63 -48.61 -36.63 -27.71
C LEU A 63 -48.72 -35.37 -26.85
N GLU A 64 -49.75 -35.26 -26.01
CA GLU A 64 -49.91 -34.16 -25.06
C GLU A 64 -48.90 -34.22 -23.92
N GLN A 65 -48.56 -35.42 -23.44
CA GLN A 65 -47.48 -35.61 -22.46
C GLN A 65 -46.11 -35.26 -23.03
N ALA A 66 -45.80 -35.66 -24.27
CA ALA A 66 -44.57 -35.28 -24.95
C ALA A 66 -44.50 -33.76 -25.18
N ARG A 67 -45.57 -33.14 -25.69
CA ARG A 67 -45.66 -31.69 -25.91
C ARG A 67 -45.59 -30.89 -24.61
N GLY A 68 -46.23 -31.38 -23.55
CA GLY A 68 -46.16 -30.80 -22.20
C GLY A 68 -44.78 -30.96 -21.56
N GLY A 69 -44.10 -32.08 -21.80
CA GLY A 69 -42.70 -32.32 -21.42
C GLY A 69 -41.76 -31.31 -22.08
N LEU A 70 -41.83 -31.17 -23.41
CA LEU A 70 -41.02 -30.22 -24.16
C LEU A 70 -41.26 -28.77 -23.73
N LYS A 71 -42.53 -28.39 -23.50
CA LYS A 71 -42.87 -27.06 -22.97
C LYS A 71 -42.25 -26.81 -21.59
N ARG A 72 -42.42 -27.74 -20.64
CA ARG A 72 -41.83 -27.64 -19.29
C ARG A 72 -40.30 -27.53 -19.34
N PHE A 73 -39.65 -28.27 -20.25
CA PHE A 73 -38.20 -28.20 -20.44
C PHE A 73 -37.76 -26.81 -20.96
N ALA A 74 -38.43 -26.29 -22.00
CA ALA A 74 -38.14 -24.96 -22.54
C ALA A 74 -38.39 -23.83 -21.53
N ASP A 75 -39.46 -23.93 -20.74
CA ASP A 75 -39.77 -22.97 -19.68
C ASP A 75 -38.73 -23.05 -18.53
N ALA A 76 -38.23 -24.24 -18.19
CA ALA A 76 -37.16 -24.41 -17.22
C ALA A 76 -35.80 -23.87 -17.72
N GLN A 77 -35.45 -24.07 -18.99
CA GLN A 77 -34.26 -23.47 -19.59
C GLN A 77 -34.32 -21.94 -19.59
N ARG A 78 -35.47 -21.35 -19.92
CA ARG A 78 -35.69 -19.89 -19.81
C ARG A 78 -35.49 -19.41 -18.37
N ALA A 79 -36.12 -20.07 -17.41
CA ALA A 79 -36.00 -19.71 -15.99
C ALA A 79 -34.57 -19.88 -15.43
N MET A 80 -33.76 -20.78 -15.99
CA MET A 80 -32.34 -20.89 -15.67
C MET A 80 -31.54 -19.71 -16.24
N LEU A 81 -31.74 -19.37 -17.52
CA LEU A 81 -31.06 -18.24 -18.17
C LEU A 81 -31.48 -16.88 -17.58
N ASP A 82 -32.69 -16.74 -17.05
CA ASP A 82 -33.15 -15.55 -16.34
C ASP A 82 -32.48 -15.35 -14.96
N ARG A 83 -31.83 -16.39 -14.41
CA ARG A 83 -31.05 -16.32 -13.14
C ARG A 83 -29.57 -16.03 -13.32
N VAL A 84 -29.04 -16.12 -14.53
CA VAL A 84 -27.64 -15.78 -14.84
C VAL A 84 -27.51 -14.26 -14.92
N SER A 85 -26.42 -13.66 -14.44
CA SER A 85 -26.22 -12.20 -14.49
C SER A 85 -26.03 -11.66 -15.91
N ALA A 86 -25.57 -12.50 -16.84
CA ALA A 86 -25.31 -12.14 -18.23
C ALA A 86 -26.60 -11.98 -19.05
N GLY A 87 -26.64 -10.97 -19.91
CA GLY A 87 -27.64 -10.84 -20.97
C GLY A 87 -27.45 -11.91 -22.04
N VAL A 88 -28.52 -12.61 -22.40
CA VAL A 88 -28.53 -13.65 -23.44
C VAL A 88 -29.57 -13.28 -24.48
N ALA A 89 -29.18 -13.25 -25.76
CA ALA A 89 -30.09 -13.11 -26.89
C ALA A 89 -29.73 -14.13 -27.99
N GLN A 90 -30.73 -14.78 -28.57
CA GLN A 90 -30.57 -15.77 -29.63
C GLN A 90 -31.38 -15.36 -30.85
N PHE A 91 -30.73 -15.38 -32.01
CA PHE A 91 -31.30 -15.05 -33.31
C PHE A 91 -31.35 -16.29 -34.21
N GLY A 92 -32.38 -16.38 -35.04
CA GLY A 92 -32.52 -17.42 -36.07
C GLY A 92 -31.63 -17.18 -37.28
N SER A 93 -31.66 -18.11 -38.24
CA SER A 93 -31.00 -17.98 -39.54
C SER A 93 -31.66 -16.95 -40.46
N ASP A 94 -32.91 -16.59 -40.18
CA ASP A 94 -33.60 -15.41 -40.72
C ASP A 94 -33.16 -14.09 -40.03
N ARG A 95 -32.29 -14.18 -39.02
CA ARG A 95 -31.84 -13.09 -38.12
C ARG A 95 -32.95 -12.50 -37.26
N SER A 96 -34.12 -13.15 -37.14
CA SER A 96 -35.18 -12.76 -36.19
C SER A 96 -34.80 -13.12 -34.76
N LEU A 97 -35.22 -12.33 -33.77
CA LEU A 97 -34.97 -12.65 -32.36
C LEU A 97 -35.87 -13.81 -31.91
N ILE A 98 -35.26 -14.99 -31.67
CA ILE A 98 -35.95 -16.19 -31.18
C ILE A 98 -36.14 -16.13 -29.65
N PHE A 99 -35.11 -15.70 -28.93
CA PHE A 99 -35.08 -15.72 -27.47
C PHE A 99 -34.28 -14.53 -26.91
N CYS A 100 -34.71 -14.00 -25.77
CA CYS A 100 -33.86 -13.21 -24.91
C CYS A 100 -34.27 -13.35 -23.43
N ASN A 101 -33.27 -13.39 -22.54
CA ASN A 101 -33.48 -13.49 -21.09
C ASN A 101 -33.80 -12.11 -20.46
N GLN A 102 -34.22 -12.11 -19.20
CA GLN A 102 -34.54 -10.90 -18.46
C GLN A 102 -33.33 -9.95 -18.26
N PRO A 103 -32.12 -10.42 -17.90
CA PRO A 103 -30.91 -9.60 -17.87
C PRO A 103 -30.66 -8.79 -19.15
N PHE A 104 -30.75 -9.41 -20.34
CA PHE A 104 -30.59 -8.72 -21.63
C PHE A 104 -31.59 -7.56 -21.77
N ARG A 105 -32.86 -7.81 -21.44
CA ARG A 105 -33.92 -6.79 -21.54
C ARG A 105 -33.67 -5.61 -20.60
N ARG A 106 -33.15 -5.86 -19.40
CA ARG A 106 -32.78 -4.81 -18.43
C ARG A 106 -31.56 -4.02 -18.91
N MET A 107 -30.49 -4.70 -19.31
CA MET A 107 -29.23 -4.11 -19.77
C MET A 107 -29.42 -3.18 -20.96
N PHE A 108 -30.26 -3.57 -21.92
CA PHE A 108 -30.53 -2.82 -23.16
C PHE A 108 -31.88 -2.08 -23.19
N ALA A 109 -32.56 -1.95 -22.04
CA ALA A 109 -33.85 -1.25 -21.88
C ALA A 109 -34.97 -1.67 -22.89
N MET A 110 -35.04 -2.96 -23.22
CA MET A 110 -35.95 -3.50 -24.22
C MET A 110 -37.36 -3.74 -23.66
N LYS A 111 -38.39 -3.21 -24.33
CA LYS A 111 -39.80 -3.41 -23.96
C LYS A 111 -40.31 -4.79 -24.41
N ASN A 112 -41.03 -5.49 -23.53
CA ASN A 112 -41.54 -6.85 -23.81
C ASN A 112 -42.49 -6.91 -25.01
N GLU A 113 -43.37 -5.91 -25.16
CA GLU A 113 -44.33 -5.81 -26.28
C GLU A 113 -43.60 -5.85 -27.63
N TRP A 114 -42.59 -5.01 -27.80
CA TRP A 114 -41.80 -4.92 -29.04
C TRP A 114 -40.95 -6.17 -29.32
N LEU A 115 -40.51 -6.88 -28.27
CA LEU A 115 -39.78 -8.14 -28.43
C LEU A 115 -40.71 -9.30 -28.84
N ALA A 116 -42.03 -9.19 -28.63
CA ALA A 116 -42.98 -10.22 -29.02
C ALA A 116 -43.09 -10.34 -30.57
N ASP A 117 -42.85 -9.24 -31.28
CA ASP A 117 -42.86 -9.17 -32.75
C ASP A 117 -41.63 -9.82 -33.41
N ARG A 118 -40.72 -10.42 -32.62
CA ARG A 118 -39.46 -11.05 -33.07
C ARG A 118 -38.62 -10.17 -34.01
N PRO A 119 -38.25 -8.95 -33.58
CA PRO A 119 -37.52 -8.01 -34.41
C PRO A 119 -36.20 -8.60 -34.93
N GLU A 120 -35.84 -8.25 -36.17
CA GLU A 120 -34.56 -8.64 -36.77
C GLU A 120 -33.37 -8.02 -36.01
N PHE A 121 -32.22 -8.70 -36.09
CA PHE A 121 -30.93 -8.29 -35.50
C PHE A 121 -30.62 -6.81 -35.69
N ASP A 122 -30.70 -6.31 -36.92
CA ASP A 122 -30.43 -4.90 -37.24
C ASP A 122 -31.32 -3.92 -36.45
N ARG A 123 -32.59 -4.28 -36.23
CA ARG A 123 -33.54 -3.48 -35.45
C ARG A 123 -33.26 -3.55 -33.96
N VAL A 124 -32.81 -4.70 -33.46
CA VAL A 124 -32.36 -4.84 -32.05
C VAL A 124 -31.12 -3.97 -31.82
N ILE A 125 -30.15 -4.01 -32.72
CA ILE A 125 -28.93 -3.18 -32.66
C ILE A 125 -29.25 -1.68 -32.75
N GLU A 126 -30.14 -1.25 -33.67
CA GLU A 126 -30.66 0.13 -33.72
C GLU A 126 -31.30 0.54 -32.39
N ARG A 127 -32.13 -0.32 -31.81
CA ARG A 127 -32.83 -0.04 -30.55
C ARG A 127 -31.89 0.06 -29.35
N MET A 128 -30.83 -0.76 -29.31
CA MET A 128 -29.75 -0.60 -28.32
C MET A 128 -29.04 0.75 -28.44
N ARG A 129 -28.82 1.24 -29.67
CA ARG A 129 -28.23 2.56 -29.93
C ARG A 129 -29.14 3.69 -29.47
N GLU A 130 -30.42 3.64 -29.79
CA GLU A 130 -31.44 4.61 -29.35
C GLU A 130 -31.50 4.70 -27.81
N ALA A 131 -31.36 3.57 -27.13
CA ALA A 131 -31.29 3.50 -25.66
C ALA A 131 -29.95 3.98 -25.07
N LYS A 132 -28.98 4.39 -25.90
CA LYS A 132 -27.58 4.70 -25.51
C LYS A 132 -26.89 3.55 -24.77
N ARG A 133 -27.14 2.31 -25.21
CA ARG A 133 -26.59 1.08 -24.62
C ARG A 133 -25.57 0.38 -25.54
N LEU A 134 -24.98 1.11 -26.48
CA LEU A 134 -23.88 0.65 -27.34
C LEU A 134 -22.68 1.60 -27.25
N PRO A 135 -21.46 1.16 -27.63
CA PRO A 135 -20.31 2.04 -27.78
C PRO A 135 -20.59 3.20 -28.76
N GLU A 136 -19.99 4.36 -28.50
CA GLU A 136 -20.08 5.50 -29.41
C GLU A 136 -19.16 5.32 -30.62
N THR A 137 -19.74 5.08 -31.80
CA THR A 137 -19.00 4.83 -33.05
C THR A 137 -19.29 5.91 -34.09
N ARG A 138 -18.23 6.30 -34.83
CA ARG A 138 -18.29 7.36 -35.85
C ARG A 138 -19.12 6.93 -37.06
N ASP A 139 -18.96 5.68 -37.52
CA ASP A 139 -19.75 5.08 -38.59
C ASP A 139 -20.54 3.88 -38.04
N PHE A 140 -21.80 4.13 -37.67
CA PHE A 140 -22.69 3.09 -37.17
C PHE A 140 -23.23 2.14 -38.26
N PRO A 141 -23.57 2.60 -39.50
CA PRO A 141 -23.87 1.71 -40.61
C PRO A 141 -22.77 0.66 -40.87
N ALA A 142 -21.50 1.06 -40.91
CA ALA A 142 -20.37 0.15 -41.06
C ALA A 142 -20.22 -0.78 -39.84
N TRP A 143 -20.24 -0.22 -38.62
CA TRP A 143 -20.16 -0.99 -37.39
C TRP A 143 -21.25 -2.08 -37.29
N LYS A 144 -22.49 -1.75 -37.69
CA LYS A 144 -23.61 -2.71 -37.76
C LYS A 144 -23.42 -3.75 -38.87
N ALA A 145 -22.76 -3.38 -39.99
CA ALA A 145 -22.42 -4.33 -41.05
C ALA A 145 -21.42 -5.38 -40.58
N GLU A 146 -20.33 -4.97 -39.92
CA GLU A 146 -19.35 -5.87 -39.30
C GLU A 146 -20.03 -6.85 -38.33
N ARG A 147 -20.97 -6.38 -37.51
CA ARG A 147 -21.69 -7.24 -36.54
C ARG A 147 -22.72 -8.18 -37.20
N ARG A 148 -23.06 -8.02 -38.48
CA ARG A 148 -23.82 -9.04 -39.24
C ARG A 148 -22.94 -10.21 -39.67
N GLU A 149 -21.64 -10.01 -39.85
CA GLU A 149 -20.70 -11.06 -40.25
C GLU A 149 -20.51 -12.11 -39.13
N TRP A 150 -20.84 -11.77 -37.88
CA TRP A 150 -20.91 -12.68 -36.74
C TRP A 150 -21.80 -13.91 -36.98
N PHE A 151 -22.87 -13.81 -37.78
CA PHE A 151 -23.72 -14.97 -38.13
C PHE A 151 -22.98 -16.01 -38.99
N THR A 152 -21.92 -15.59 -39.68
CA THR A 152 -21.13 -16.40 -40.61
C THR A 152 -19.68 -16.61 -40.15
N ALA A 153 -19.34 -16.18 -38.93
CA ALA A 153 -18.00 -16.35 -38.38
C ALA A 153 -17.68 -17.85 -38.19
N PRO A 154 -16.41 -18.27 -38.36
CA PRO A 154 -16.03 -19.68 -38.17
C PRO A 154 -15.97 -20.08 -36.69
N GLU A 155 -15.72 -19.12 -35.80
CA GLU A 155 -15.60 -19.31 -34.35
C GLU A 155 -16.35 -18.19 -33.60
N ALA A 156 -16.44 -18.31 -32.27
CA ALA A 156 -17.06 -17.28 -31.44
C ALA A 156 -16.19 -16.01 -31.41
N VAL A 157 -16.81 -14.86 -31.69
CA VAL A 157 -16.14 -13.55 -31.65
C VAL A 157 -16.34 -12.93 -30.27
N GLU A 158 -15.25 -12.49 -29.64
CA GLU A 158 -15.28 -11.79 -28.35
C GLU A 158 -14.86 -10.32 -28.51
N GLU A 159 -15.68 -9.41 -27.99
CA GLU A 159 -15.41 -7.97 -27.96
C GLU A 159 -15.60 -7.40 -26.55
N ASN A 160 -14.84 -6.37 -26.22
CA ASN A 160 -15.06 -5.56 -25.01
C ASN A 160 -15.68 -4.23 -25.40
N TRP A 161 -16.88 -3.96 -24.89
CA TRP A 161 -17.66 -2.76 -25.15
C TRP A 161 -17.64 -1.83 -23.93
N HIS A 162 -17.24 -0.58 -24.16
CA HIS A 162 -17.29 0.48 -23.15
C HIS A 162 -18.51 1.37 -23.41
N VAL A 163 -19.44 1.43 -22.45
CA VAL A 163 -20.74 2.10 -22.59
C VAL A 163 -20.99 3.01 -21.39
N GLY A 164 -20.65 4.29 -21.52
CA GLY A 164 -20.69 5.24 -20.41
C GLY A 164 -19.64 4.89 -19.35
N ALA A 165 -20.08 4.35 -18.21
CA ALA A 165 -19.20 3.78 -17.18
C ALA A 165 -19.18 2.23 -17.19
N THR A 166 -20.11 1.59 -17.92
CA THR A 166 -20.28 0.14 -17.91
C THR A 166 -19.30 -0.54 -18.87
N HIS A 167 -18.64 -1.59 -18.38
CA HIS A 167 -17.76 -2.45 -19.16
C HIS A 167 -18.48 -3.77 -19.46
N LEU A 168 -18.86 -3.99 -20.71
CA LEU A 168 -19.53 -5.21 -21.16
C LEU A 168 -18.56 -6.07 -21.97
N ARG A 169 -18.43 -7.35 -21.60
CA ARG A 169 -17.84 -8.36 -22.47
C ARG A 169 -18.94 -8.97 -23.32
N VAL A 170 -18.77 -8.92 -24.64
CA VAL A 170 -19.73 -9.42 -25.63
C VAL A 170 -19.15 -10.62 -26.32
N VAL A 171 -19.86 -11.74 -26.28
CA VAL A 171 -19.48 -12.97 -26.99
C VAL A 171 -20.56 -13.29 -28.01
N ALA A 172 -20.19 -13.30 -29.28
CA ALA A 172 -21.05 -13.62 -30.42
C ALA A 172 -20.69 -15.00 -30.94
N GLN A 173 -21.51 -16.00 -30.60
CA GLN A 173 -21.30 -17.40 -30.96
C GLN A 173 -22.25 -17.81 -32.09
N PRO A 174 -21.76 -18.02 -33.33
CA PRO A 174 -22.56 -18.56 -34.42
C PRO A 174 -23.05 -19.97 -34.09
N MET A 175 -24.30 -20.28 -34.46
CA MET A 175 -24.96 -21.54 -34.18
C MET A 175 -24.93 -22.46 -35.42
N PRO A 176 -24.82 -23.80 -35.28
CA PRO A 176 -24.75 -24.73 -36.41
C PRO A 176 -25.94 -24.66 -37.39
N GLU A 177 -27.10 -24.17 -36.94
CA GLU A 177 -28.32 -24.00 -37.73
C GLU A 177 -28.36 -22.65 -38.49
N GLY A 178 -27.26 -21.88 -38.49
CA GLY A 178 -27.15 -20.56 -39.14
C GLY A 178 -27.65 -19.38 -38.31
N GLY A 179 -28.03 -19.60 -37.06
CA GLY A 179 -28.41 -18.54 -36.10
C GLY A 179 -27.21 -17.95 -35.35
N LEU A 180 -27.48 -17.03 -34.42
CA LEU A 180 -26.46 -16.37 -33.59
C LEU A 180 -26.87 -16.33 -32.13
N LEU A 181 -25.97 -16.70 -31.22
CA LEU A 181 -26.12 -16.51 -29.77
C LEU A 181 -25.23 -15.34 -29.33
N LEU A 182 -25.81 -14.32 -28.71
CA LEU A 182 -25.11 -13.22 -28.07
C LEU A 182 -25.14 -13.38 -26.56
N LEU A 183 -23.97 -13.30 -25.93
CA LEU A 183 -23.79 -13.20 -24.49
C LEU A 183 -23.23 -11.81 -24.14
N PHE A 184 -23.78 -11.18 -23.10
CA PHE A 184 -23.36 -9.87 -22.60
C PHE A 184 -23.11 -9.95 -21.10
N GLU A 185 -21.84 -9.94 -20.70
CA GLU A 185 -21.40 -10.06 -19.31
C GLU A 185 -20.95 -8.67 -18.80
N ASP A 186 -21.59 -8.15 -17.75
CA ASP A 186 -21.16 -6.92 -17.10
C ASP A 186 -19.96 -7.20 -16.19
N ARG A 187 -18.82 -6.61 -16.53
CA ARG A 187 -17.54 -6.78 -15.81
C ARG A 187 -17.10 -5.49 -15.12
N THR A 188 -17.96 -4.49 -15.00
CA THR A 188 -17.64 -3.17 -14.43
C THR A 188 -17.00 -3.28 -13.05
N GLN A 189 -17.63 -4.03 -12.12
CA GLN A 189 -17.09 -4.24 -10.77
C GLN A 189 -15.71 -4.92 -10.78
N GLN A 190 -15.44 -5.82 -11.73
CA GLN A 190 -14.14 -6.49 -11.82
C GLN A 190 -13.05 -5.53 -12.32
N PHE A 191 -13.37 -4.68 -13.30
CA PHE A 191 -12.47 -3.62 -13.78
C PHE A 191 -12.21 -2.55 -12.70
N GLU A 192 -13.24 -2.14 -11.97
CA GLU A 192 -13.12 -1.18 -10.85
C GLU A 192 -12.20 -1.72 -9.75
N LEU A 193 -12.43 -2.95 -9.28
CA LEU A 193 -11.59 -3.59 -8.24
C LEU A 193 -10.14 -3.80 -8.70
N GLN A 194 -9.91 -4.19 -9.96
CA GLN A 194 -8.56 -4.31 -10.52
C GLN A 194 -7.85 -2.96 -10.59
N ARG A 195 -8.59 -1.89 -10.94
CA ARG A 195 -8.06 -0.53 -10.99
C ARG A 195 -7.71 0.00 -9.60
N GLU A 196 -8.61 -0.14 -8.62
CA GLU A 196 -8.35 0.25 -7.22
C GLU A 196 -7.11 -0.47 -6.66
N HIS A 197 -6.98 -1.78 -6.93
CA HIS A 197 -5.82 -2.55 -6.51
C HIS A 197 -4.52 -2.05 -7.18
N GLY A 198 -4.56 -1.73 -8.47
CA GLY A 198 -3.42 -1.15 -9.20
C GLY A 198 -3.01 0.23 -8.68
N GLU A 199 -3.98 1.11 -8.44
CA GLU A 199 -3.76 2.45 -7.86
C GLU A 199 -3.15 2.34 -6.45
N MET A 200 -3.66 1.44 -5.59
CA MET A 200 -3.11 1.18 -4.26
C MET A 200 -1.67 0.62 -4.30
N GLN A 201 -1.37 -0.30 -5.23
CA GLN A 201 -0.01 -0.79 -5.44
C GLN A 201 0.94 0.34 -5.89
N GLN A 202 0.51 1.19 -6.82
CA GLN A 202 1.32 2.31 -7.32
C GLN A 202 1.60 3.32 -6.22
N VAL A 203 0.61 3.69 -5.40
CA VAL A 203 0.77 4.58 -4.24
C VAL A 203 1.73 3.98 -3.20
N ARG A 204 1.65 2.68 -2.93
CA ARG A 204 2.57 1.99 -2.01
C ARG A 204 4.02 2.06 -2.50
N THR A 205 4.27 1.77 -3.78
CA THR A 205 5.62 1.85 -4.38
C THR A 205 6.14 3.28 -4.38
N ALA A 206 5.32 4.25 -4.82
CA ALA A 206 5.69 5.66 -4.84
C ALA A 206 6.00 6.22 -3.44
N THR A 207 5.23 5.83 -2.41
CA THR A 207 5.50 6.20 -1.02
C THR A 207 6.88 5.71 -0.60
N LEU A 208 7.21 4.43 -0.83
CA LEU A 208 8.51 3.86 -0.45
C LEU A 208 9.68 4.46 -1.24
N ASP A 209 9.49 4.78 -2.53
CA ASP A 209 10.50 5.44 -3.36
C ASP A 209 10.70 6.94 -3.04
N SER A 210 9.71 7.58 -2.40
CA SER A 210 9.82 8.97 -1.92
C SER A 210 10.60 9.12 -0.62
N LEU A 211 10.83 8.02 0.12
CA LEU A 211 11.58 8.04 1.37
C LEU A 211 13.07 8.37 1.12
N ALA A 212 13.61 9.28 1.94
CA ALA A 212 15.03 9.60 1.95
C ALA A 212 15.90 8.44 2.46
N GLU A 213 15.31 7.52 3.22
CA GLU A 213 15.93 6.29 3.73
C GLU A 213 15.98 5.18 2.68
N ALA A 214 17.06 4.41 2.70
CA ALA A 214 17.14 3.14 1.98
C ALA A 214 16.31 2.08 2.71
N VAL A 215 15.31 1.50 2.05
CA VAL A 215 14.36 0.55 2.64
C VAL A 215 14.42 -0.79 1.91
N ALA A 216 14.49 -1.88 2.67
CA ALA A 216 14.39 -3.25 2.20
C ALA A 216 13.52 -4.11 3.14
N VAL A 217 12.78 -5.08 2.59
CA VAL A 217 12.02 -6.06 3.36
C VAL A 217 12.54 -7.45 3.05
N PHE A 218 12.86 -8.21 4.09
CA PHE A 218 13.33 -9.59 4.00
C PHE A 218 12.28 -10.55 4.55
N GLY A 219 11.90 -11.55 3.75
CA GLY A 219 11.00 -12.63 4.15
C GLY A 219 11.68 -13.98 3.99
N LYS A 220 11.67 -14.79 5.05
CA LYS A 220 12.35 -16.11 5.10
C LYS A 220 13.82 -16.06 4.65
N GLY A 221 14.52 -14.98 5.00
CA GLY A 221 15.94 -14.76 4.65
C GLY A 221 16.20 -14.35 3.19
N ARG A 222 15.17 -14.01 2.40
CA ARG A 222 15.31 -13.47 1.03
C ARG A 222 14.77 -12.05 0.94
N LEU A 223 15.38 -11.23 0.10
CA LEU A 223 14.88 -9.90 -0.23
C LEU A 223 13.53 -10.01 -0.98
N GLN A 224 12.49 -9.36 -0.48
CA GLN A 224 11.13 -9.38 -1.04
C GLN A 224 10.75 -8.05 -1.67
N LEU A 225 11.18 -6.93 -1.06
CA LEU A 225 10.90 -5.58 -1.53
C LEU A 225 12.11 -4.69 -1.23
N TRP A 226 12.40 -3.73 -2.09
CA TRP A 226 13.36 -2.66 -1.87
C TRP A 226 12.84 -1.38 -2.51
N ASN A 227 13.26 -0.21 -2.01
CA ASN A 227 13.03 1.06 -2.67
C ASN A 227 14.22 1.46 -3.56
N ARG A 228 14.00 2.46 -4.43
CA ARG A 228 15.02 3.08 -5.28
C ARG A 228 16.24 3.53 -4.48
N LYS A 229 16.04 4.09 -3.29
CA LYS A 229 17.13 4.58 -2.43
C LYS A 229 18.04 3.45 -1.97
N PHE A 230 17.50 2.28 -1.61
CA PHE A 230 18.28 1.09 -1.24
C PHE A 230 19.19 0.64 -2.38
N ARG A 231 18.64 0.53 -3.60
CA ARG A 231 19.45 0.22 -4.79
C ARG A 231 20.56 1.25 -5.02
N GLN A 232 20.25 2.55 -4.92
CA GLN A 232 21.22 3.63 -5.16
C GLN A 232 22.33 3.67 -4.12
N VAL A 233 21.99 3.57 -2.83
CA VAL A 233 22.95 3.61 -1.71
C VAL A 233 23.92 2.44 -1.79
N TRP A 234 23.41 1.23 -2.01
CA TRP A 234 24.24 0.03 -2.15
C TRP A 234 24.84 -0.15 -3.54
N ALA A 235 24.43 0.64 -4.55
CA ALA A 235 24.83 0.49 -5.95
C ALA A 235 24.79 -0.97 -6.44
N PHE A 236 23.68 -1.68 -6.18
CA PHE A 236 23.45 -3.04 -6.68
C PHE A 236 22.89 -3.03 -8.12
N GLU A 237 23.21 -4.07 -8.88
CA GLU A 237 22.66 -4.30 -10.23
C GLU A 237 21.19 -4.76 -10.15
N ASP A 238 20.37 -4.36 -11.12
CA ASP A 238 18.94 -4.76 -11.18
C ASP A 238 18.80 -6.28 -11.23
N ALA A 239 19.51 -6.95 -12.15
CA ALA A 239 19.47 -8.40 -12.30
C ALA A 239 19.84 -9.18 -11.02
N PHE A 240 20.65 -8.58 -10.12
CA PHE A 240 20.94 -9.17 -8.81
C PHE A 240 19.78 -9.01 -7.82
N LEU A 241 19.11 -7.85 -7.81
CA LEU A 241 17.98 -7.57 -6.91
C LEU A 241 16.70 -8.29 -7.37
N ASP A 242 16.41 -8.28 -8.68
CA ASP A 242 15.29 -8.97 -9.33
C ASP A 242 15.38 -10.50 -9.13
N GLY A 243 16.57 -11.04 -8.88
CA GLY A 243 16.79 -12.43 -8.44
C GLY A 243 16.32 -12.74 -7.01
N HIS A 244 15.78 -11.75 -6.28
CA HIS A 244 15.34 -11.84 -4.88
C HIS A 244 16.40 -12.52 -3.98
N PRO A 245 17.60 -11.93 -3.83
CA PRO A 245 18.76 -12.62 -3.28
C PRO A 245 18.56 -13.04 -1.82
N GLN A 246 19.22 -14.12 -1.43
CA GLN A 246 19.33 -14.50 -0.01
C GLN A 246 20.20 -13.49 0.74
N ILE A 247 19.90 -13.28 2.02
CA ILE A 247 20.63 -12.33 2.88
C ILE A 247 22.15 -12.56 2.88
N LEU A 248 22.61 -13.82 2.89
CA LEU A 248 24.04 -14.15 2.81
C LEU A 248 24.71 -13.68 1.50
N ALA A 249 24.00 -13.77 0.37
CA ALA A 249 24.51 -13.28 -0.91
C ALA A 249 24.56 -11.74 -0.93
N LEU A 250 23.57 -11.08 -0.32
CA LEU A 250 23.52 -9.62 -0.20
C LEU A 250 24.61 -9.09 0.75
N VAL A 251 24.85 -9.74 1.89
CA VAL A 251 25.96 -9.47 2.83
C VAL A 251 27.31 -9.59 2.10
N LYS A 252 27.53 -10.66 1.34
CA LYS A 252 28.76 -10.86 0.55
C LYS A 252 28.95 -9.76 -0.52
N ALA A 253 27.87 -9.31 -1.17
CA ALA A 253 27.92 -8.22 -2.16
C ALA A 253 28.07 -6.82 -1.51
N ALA A 254 27.62 -6.66 -0.26
CA ALA A 254 27.76 -5.43 0.52
C ALA A 254 29.18 -5.22 1.07
N GLY A 255 29.84 -6.30 1.52
CA GLY A 255 31.16 -6.27 2.15
C GLY A 255 32.21 -5.37 1.48
N PRO A 256 32.47 -5.50 0.16
CA PRO A 256 33.46 -4.67 -0.55
C PRO A 256 33.16 -3.16 -0.58
N LYS A 257 31.94 -2.74 -0.20
CA LYS A 257 31.51 -1.34 -0.21
C LYS A 257 31.71 -0.64 1.14
N LEU A 258 32.07 -1.41 2.17
CA LEU A 258 32.30 -0.92 3.54
C LEU A 258 33.78 -0.66 3.81
N THR A 259 34.10 0.29 4.68
CA THR A 259 35.48 0.53 5.16
C THR A 259 36.04 -0.71 5.86
N ASN A 260 35.18 -1.47 6.53
CA ASN A 260 35.50 -2.77 7.12
C ASN A 260 34.53 -3.82 6.57
N PRO A 261 34.94 -4.68 5.63
CA PRO A 261 34.08 -5.70 5.02
C PRO A 261 33.46 -6.67 6.02
N ALA A 262 34.13 -6.96 7.16
CA ALA A 262 33.58 -7.85 8.19
C ALA A 262 32.34 -7.28 8.89
N LYS A 263 32.12 -5.95 8.85
CA LYS A 263 30.88 -5.34 9.35
C LYS A 263 29.64 -5.68 8.51
N ALA A 264 29.78 -6.26 7.32
CA ALA A 264 28.62 -6.63 6.52
C ALA A 264 27.79 -7.76 7.17
N GLU A 265 28.40 -8.65 7.96
CA GLU A 265 27.70 -9.70 8.70
C GLU A 265 26.64 -9.14 9.66
N VAL A 266 26.85 -7.93 10.18
CA VAL A 266 25.89 -7.22 11.04
C VAL A 266 24.54 -7.02 10.33
N ILE A 267 24.52 -6.86 9.02
CA ILE A 267 23.28 -6.74 8.22
C ILE A 267 22.49 -8.06 8.29
N GLY A 268 23.19 -9.19 8.19
CA GLY A 268 22.59 -10.53 8.32
C GLY A 268 22.10 -10.82 9.73
N ASP A 269 22.87 -10.43 10.74
CA ASP A 269 22.48 -10.52 12.15
C ASP A 269 21.24 -9.69 12.47
N LEU A 270 21.18 -8.43 12.01
CA LEU A 270 20.02 -7.55 12.21
C LEU A 270 18.75 -8.12 11.57
N VAL A 271 18.82 -8.63 10.34
CA VAL A 271 17.70 -9.30 9.67
C VAL A 271 17.24 -10.54 10.45
N ARG A 272 18.18 -11.35 10.98
CA ARG A 272 17.87 -12.54 11.76
C ARG A 272 17.16 -12.20 13.08
N LEU A 273 17.73 -11.26 13.86
CA LEU A 273 17.18 -10.81 15.14
C LEU A 273 15.77 -10.21 14.99
N ALA A 274 15.52 -9.46 13.90
CA ALA A 274 14.20 -8.92 13.62
C ALA A 274 13.20 -9.99 13.15
N ALA A 275 13.60 -10.90 12.24
CA ALA A 275 12.68 -11.90 11.69
C ALA A 275 12.37 -13.07 12.65
N GLN A 276 13.36 -13.51 13.45
CA GLN A 276 13.23 -14.69 14.33
C GLN A 276 12.93 -14.28 15.77
N ASP A 277 13.78 -13.45 16.38
CA ASP A 277 13.68 -13.09 17.80
C ASP A 277 12.72 -11.91 18.06
N ARG A 278 12.14 -11.36 16.98
CA ARG A 278 11.24 -10.19 16.97
C ARG A 278 11.76 -8.99 17.76
N GLN A 279 13.08 -8.78 17.76
CA GLN A 279 13.70 -7.62 18.41
C GLN A 279 14.03 -6.53 17.40
N GLN A 280 13.70 -5.28 17.74
CA GLN A 280 14.23 -4.12 17.04
C GLN A 280 15.69 -3.90 17.46
N ARG A 281 16.58 -3.73 16.49
CA ARG A 281 17.99 -3.41 16.75
C ARG A 281 18.57 -2.58 15.62
N GLY A 282 19.60 -1.80 15.92
CA GLY A 282 20.31 -1.01 14.92
C GLY A 282 21.83 -1.12 15.05
N ALA A 283 22.53 -0.66 14.01
CA ALA A 283 23.99 -0.60 13.98
C ALA A 283 24.50 0.42 12.95
N SER A 284 25.62 1.06 13.26
CA SER A 284 26.30 2.02 12.38
C SER A 284 27.40 1.37 11.55
N ILE A 285 27.36 1.61 10.24
CA ILE A 285 28.38 1.20 9.27
C ILE A 285 28.98 2.42 8.56
N VAL A 286 30.20 2.24 8.05
CA VAL A 286 30.91 3.27 7.27
C VAL A 286 31.25 2.67 5.92
N PHE A 287 30.96 3.42 4.85
CA PHE A 287 31.27 3.04 3.48
C PHE A 287 32.73 3.36 3.14
N ALA A 288 33.28 2.67 2.14
CA ALA A 288 34.64 2.91 1.67
C ALA A 288 34.84 4.35 1.13
N ASP A 289 33.76 5.04 0.75
CA ASP A 289 33.74 6.46 0.35
C ASP A 289 33.65 7.45 1.53
N GLY A 290 33.62 6.96 2.78
CA GLY A 290 33.58 7.77 4.00
C GLY A 290 32.18 8.19 4.45
N ARG A 291 31.10 7.80 3.75
CA ARG A 291 29.73 8.00 4.23
C ARG A 291 29.41 7.10 5.43
N ASN A 292 28.63 7.63 6.37
CA ASN A 292 28.21 6.94 7.58
C ASN A 292 26.70 6.64 7.46
N PHE A 293 26.31 5.42 7.80
CA PHE A 293 24.92 4.99 7.73
C PHE A 293 24.51 4.26 8.99
N ASP A 294 23.36 4.64 9.52
CA ASP A 294 22.70 3.93 10.61
C ASP A 294 21.62 3.01 10.02
N LEU A 295 21.72 1.72 10.37
CA LEU A 295 20.74 0.70 10.00
C LEU A 295 19.82 0.44 11.18
N SER A 296 18.54 0.21 10.91
CA SER A 296 17.60 -0.36 11.87
C SER A 296 16.86 -1.53 11.24
N ALA A 297 16.74 -2.64 11.97
CA ALA A 297 15.88 -3.75 11.60
C ALA A 297 14.71 -3.86 12.57
N VAL A 298 13.49 -3.96 12.02
CA VAL A 298 12.22 -3.96 12.74
C VAL A 298 11.39 -5.19 12.32
N PRO A 299 10.82 -5.96 13.27
CA PRO A 299 9.91 -7.06 12.95
C PRO A 299 8.60 -6.57 12.33
N LEU A 300 8.18 -7.17 11.22
CA LEU A 300 6.83 -7.03 10.67
C LEU A 300 5.89 -8.12 11.21
N PRO A 301 4.55 -7.94 11.15
CA PRO A 301 3.59 -8.92 11.65
C PRO A 301 3.81 -10.34 11.11
N ASP A 302 4.08 -10.46 9.81
CA ASP A 302 4.15 -11.72 9.05
C ASP A 302 5.44 -12.54 9.27
N GLY A 303 6.30 -12.17 10.23
CA GLY A 303 7.62 -12.79 10.42
C GLY A 303 8.68 -12.33 9.40
N ASN A 304 8.40 -11.25 8.67
CA ASN A 304 9.36 -10.55 7.82
C ASN A 304 10.14 -9.51 8.64
N ALA A 305 11.33 -9.13 8.18
CA ALA A 305 12.11 -8.03 8.74
C ALA A 305 12.10 -6.84 7.78
N LEU A 306 11.73 -5.66 8.28
CA LEU A 306 11.97 -4.38 7.62
C LEU A 306 13.37 -3.89 8.01
N VAL A 307 14.22 -3.60 7.04
CA VAL A 307 15.51 -2.95 7.23
C VAL A 307 15.45 -1.55 6.65
N THR A 308 15.71 -0.54 7.48
CA THR A 308 15.92 0.85 7.06
C THR A 308 17.39 1.22 7.22
N MET A 309 17.81 2.22 6.44
CA MET A 309 19.19 2.69 6.40
C MET A 309 19.21 4.18 6.07
N LEU A 310 19.64 4.99 7.03
CA LEU A 310 19.68 6.45 6.96
C LEU A 310 21.13 6.93 6.80
N ASP A 311 21.36 7.90 5.92
CA ASP A 311 22.67 8.55 5.77
C ASP A 311 22.85 9.58 6.90
N THR A 312 23.76 9.31 7.82
CA THR A 312 24.07 10.16 8.98
C THR A 312 25.42 10.87 8.84
N THR A 313 25.97 10.90 7.62
CA THR A 313 27.28 11.51 7.32
C THR A 313 27.35 12.98 7.74
N ASP A 314 26.35 13.78 7.38
CA ASP A 314 26.38 15.21 7.68
C ASP A 314 26.14 15.51 9.17
N GLN A 315 25.33 14.70 9.85
CA GLN A 315 25.19 14.76 11.32
C GLN A 315 26.54 14.50 12.01
N HIS A 316 27.24 13.42 11.65
CA HIS A 316 28.56 13.13 12.21
C HIS A 316 29.64 14.15 11.84
N ARG A 317 29.55 14.79 10.66
CA ARG A 317 30.45 15.90 10.28
C ARG A 317 30.23 17.12 11.17
N VAL A 318 28.98 17.51 11.39
CA VAL A 318 28.63 18.64 12.28
C VAL A 318 29.02 18.34 13.72
N GLU A 319 28.73 17.13 14.21
CA GLU A 319 29.09 16.68 15.56
C GLU A 319 30.60 16.76 15.80
N ARG A 320 31.43 16.24 14.88
CA ARG A 320 32.90 16.37 14.97
C ARG A 320 33.35 17.82 14.90
N ALA A 321 32.85 18.60 13.94
CA ALA A 321 33.25 20.01 13.80
C ALA A 321 32.89 20.87 15.04
N LEU A 322 31.78 20.56 15.71
CA LEU A 322 31.41 21.19 17.00
C LEU A 322 32.34 20.74 18.13
N ARG A 323 32.64 19.44 18.21
CA ARG A 323 33.56 18.87 19.20
C ARG A 323 34.97 19.44 19.06
N ASP A 324 35.54 19.44 17.87
CA ASP A 324 36.87 19.97 17.58
C ASP A 324 36.96 21.47 17.93
N ARG A 325 35.88 22.23 17.67
CA ARG A 325 35.76 23.63 18.11
C ARG A 325 35.73 23.78 19.63
N ASN A 326 34.98 22.93 20.33
CA ASN A 326 34.90 22.99 21.79
C ASN A 326 36.24 22.62 22.44
N GLU A 327 36.89 21.56 21.98
CA GLU A 327 38.23 21.17 22.44
C GLU A 327 39.28 22.28 22.17
N ALA A 328 39.17 22.99 21.05
CA ALA A 328 40.01 24.16 20.75
C ALA A 328 39.70 25.39 21.64
N LEU A 329 38.43 25.64 21.96
CA LEU A 329 38.03 26.71 22.89
C LEU A 329 38.52 26.42 24.32
N GLU A 330 38.34 25.19 24.81
CA GLU A 330 38.84 24.74 26.12
C GLU A 330 40.38 24.76 26.21
N ALA A 331 41.09 24.54 25.09
CA ALA A 331 42.53 24.72 25.03
C ALA A 331 42.93 26.19 25.08
N ALA A 332 42.26 27.07 24.32
CA ALA A 332 42.52 28.51 24.31
C ALA A 332 42.24 29.17 25.66
N ASP A 333 41.14 28.80 26.33
CA ASP A 333 40.79 29.34 27.64
C ASP A 333 41.80 28.92 28.73
N ARG A 334 42.23 27.66 28.74
CA ARG A 334 43.33 27.21 29.62
C ARG A 334 44.63 27.99 29.40
N VAL A 335 44.97 28.33 28.15
CA VAL A 335 46.14 29.17 27.84
C VAL A 335 45.95 30.61 28.30
N LYS A 336 44.75 31.20 28.11
CA LYS A 336 44.39 32.54 28.61
C LYS A 336 44.55 32.61 30.13
N THR A 337 43.98 31.67 30.88
CA THR A 337 44.03 31.66 32.35
C THR A 337 45.45 31.41 32.87
N ALA A 338 46.21 30.50 32.26
CA ALA A 338 47.61 30.29 32.61
C ALA A 338 48.49 31.52 32.32
N PHE A 339 48.24 32.23 31.21
CA PHE A 339 48.94 33.46 30.85
C PHE A 339 48.69 34.58 31.85
N VAL A 340 47.43 34.82 32.23
CA VAL A 340 47.08 35.86 33.22
C VAL A 340 47.67 35.53 34.59
N ALA A 341 47.54 34.28 35.05
CA ALA A 341 48.13 33.85 36.33
C ALA A 341 49.65 34.05 36.39
N ASN A 342 50.36 33.71 35.30
CA ASN A 342 51.80 33.91 35.22
C ASN A 342 52.19 35.40 35.16
N MET A 343 51.47 36.22 34.38
CA MET A 343 51.67 37.66 34.36
C MET A 343 51.47 38.32 35.73
N SER A 344 50.45 37.92 36.48
CA SER A 344 50.22 38.48 37.83
C SER A 344 51.38 38.17 38.78
N TYR A 345 52.00 36.99 38.68
CA TYR A 345 53.17 36.63 39.49
C TYR A 345 54.43 37.46 39.12
N GLU A 346 54.71 37.56 37.82
CA GLU A 346 55.82 38.35 37.26
C GLU A 346 55.68 39.85 37.55
N LEU A 347 54.46 40.38 37.68
CA LEU A 347 54.21 41.78 38.05
C LEU A 347 54.22 42.01 39.57
N ARG A 348 53.72 41.07 40.39
CA ARG A 348 53.69 41.20 41.86
C ARG A 348 55.09 41.26 42.46
N THR A 349 56.05 40.53 41.89
CA THR A 349 57.45 40.50 42.37
C THR A 349 58.12 41.88 42.34
N PRO A 350 58.25 42.59 41.20
CA PRO A 350 58.83 43.93 41.17
C PRO A 350 57.98 44.96 41.93
N LEU A 351 56.65 44.84 41.95
CA LEU A 351 55.80 45.71 42.77
C LEU A 351 56.11 45.58 44.27
N THR A 352 56.36 44.37 44.76
CA THR A 352 56.75 44.12 46.16
C THR A 352 58.10 44.77 46.46
N SER A 353 59.07 44.71 45.54
CA SER A 353 60.35 45.41 45.69
C SER A 353 60.20 46.94 45.67
N ILE A 354 59.39 47.49 44.76
CA ILE A 354 59.13 48.95 44.71
C ILE A 354 58.42 49.40 45.99
N LYS A 355 57.44 48.63 46.51
CA LYS A 355 56.81 48.90 47.79
C LYS A 355 57.84 48.97 48.92
N GLY A 356 58.65 47.91 49.09
CA GLY A 356 59.66 47.85 50.15
C GLY A 356 60.69 48.98 50.09
N PHE A 357 61.15 49.37 48.90
CA PHE A 357 62.04 50.54 48.76
C PHE A 357 61.34 51.86 49.10
N ALA A 358 60.08 52.04 48.69
CA ALA A 358 59.30 53.23 49.04
C ALA A 358 59.00 53.29 50.55
N GLU A 359 58.68 52.17 51.20
CA GLU A 359 58.51 52.05 52.66
C GLU A 359 59.82 52.39 53.41
N MET A 360 60.96 51.89 52.94
CA MET A 360 62.26 52.21 53.53
C MET A 360 62.65 53.70 53.39
N LEU A 361 62.34 54.32 52.25
CA LEU A 361 62.52 55.75 52.03
C LEU A 361 61.62 56.56 52.96
N HIS A 362 60.31 56.25 52.96
CA HIS A 362 59.31 56.96 53.76
C HIS A 362 59.55 56.82 55.27
N GLY A 363 59.94 55.61 55.73
CA GLY A 363 60.32 55.33 57.12
C GLY A 363 61.67 55.93 57.56
N GLY A 364 62.38 56.65 56.67
CA GLY A 364 63.62 57.36 57.00
C GLY A 364 64.87 56.49 57.12
N PHE A 365 64.81 55.20 56.74
CA PHE A 365 65.95 54.27 56.81
C PHE A 365 67.10 54.66 55.85
N ALA A 366 66.79 55.42 54.81
CA ALA A 366 67.76 55.98 53.86
C ALA A 366 68.25 57.39 54.25
N GLY A 367 67.87 57.90 55.42
CA GLY A 367 68.06 59.29 55.83
C GLY A 367 66.78 60.11 55.75
N LYS A 368 66.84 61.37 56.21
CA LYS A 368 65.67 62.25 56.29
C LYS A 368 65.34 62.83 54.91
N LEU A 369 64.18 62.49 54.37
CA LEU A 369 63.67 63.08 53.13
C LEU A 369 63.37 64.58 53.30
N SER A 370 63.41 65.31 52.18
CA SER A 370 62.79 66.64 52.08
C SER A 370 61.27 66.51 52.02
N ASP A 371 60.53 67.58 52.30
CA ASP A 371 59.06 67.56 52.33
C ASP A 371 58.46 67.00 51.01
N SER A 372 58.96 67.45 49.86
CA SER A 372 58.57 66.90 48.55
C SER A 372 59.03 65.46 48.33
N GLY A 373 60.15 65.03 48.93
CA GLY A 373 60.60 63.64 48.88
C GLY A 373 59.65 62.70 49.64
N THR A 374 59.15 63.15 50.79
CA THR A 374 58.11 62.45 51.56
C THR A 374 56.83 62.33 50.73
N GLU A 375 56.33 63.45 50.17
CA GLU A 375 55.14 63.49 49.32
C GLU A 375 55.24 62.55 48.10
N TYR A 376 56.40 62.51 47.42
CA TYR A 376 56.62 61.56 46.32
C TYR A 376 56.68 60.10 46.78
N SER A 377 57.30 59.80 47.93
CA SER A 377 57.34 58.42 48.45
C SER A 377 55.95 57.90 48.81
N GLU A 378 55.11 58.75 49.40
CA GLU A 378 53.71 58.46 49.73
C GLU A 378 52.88 58.23 48.46
N ALA A 379 53.04 59.10 47.44
CA ALA A 379 52.40 58.92 46.14
C ALA A 379 52.81 57.61 45.42
N ILE A 380 54.08 57.18 45.57
CA ILE A 380 54.55 55.88 45.06
C ILE A 380 53.87 54.73 45.79
N LEU A 381 53.78 54.77 47.13
CA LEU A 381 53.12 53.74 47.93
C LEU A 381 51.65 53.57 47.52
N VAL A 382 50.89 54.67 47.47
CA VAL A 382 49.48 54.67 47.03
C VAL A 382 49.33 54.10 45.60
N SER A 383 50.26 54.43 44.70
CA SER A 383 50.23 53.94 43.32
C SER A 383 50.53 52.44 43.22
N VAL A 384 51.47 51.94 44.03
CA VAL A 384 51.86 50.53 44.09
C VAL A 384 50.76 49.67 44.71
N GLU A 385 50.13 50.12 45.79
CA GLU A 385 49.00 49.42 46.41
C GLU A 385 47.80 49.36 45.46
N ARG A 386 47.48 50.47 44.79
CA ARG A 386 46.40 50.50 43.79
C ARG A 386 46.68 49.57 42.60
N LEU A 387 47.93 49.47 42.14
CA LEU A 387 48.28 48.57 41.04
C LEU A 387 48.28 47.10 41.50
N GLY A 388 48.68 46.81 42.74
CA GLY A 388 48.54 45.48 43.35
C GLY A 388 47.08 45.03 43.37
N ALA A 389 46.18 45.86 43.91
CA ALA A 389 44.74 45.57 43.93
C ALA A 389 44.16 45.31 42.53
N LEU A 390 44.54 46.10 41.51
CA LEU A 390 44.09 45.89 40.13
C LEU A 390 44.60 44.58 39.51
N ILE A 391 45.80 44.13 39.88
CA ILE A 391 46.35 42.83 39.43
C ILE A 391 45.61 41.67 40.10
N ASP A 392 45.26 41.83 41.38
CA ASP A 392 44.49 40.85 42.15
C ASP A 392 43.05 40.77 41.63
N ASP A 393 42.37 41.90 41.37
CA ASP A 393 41.03 41.96 40.76
C ASP A 393 40.97 41.22 39.40
N VAL A 394 41.99 41.39 38.55
CA VAL A 394 42.08 40.72 37.24
C VAL A 394 42.35 39.22 37.39
N LEU A 395 43.15 38.83 38.39
CA LEU A 395 43.43 37.43 38.69
C LEU A 395 42.17 36.72 39.23
N ASP A 396 41.47 37.35 40.17
CA ASP A 396 40.24 36.83 40.75
C ASP A 396 39.15 36.71 39.70
N LEU A 397 38.96 37.71 38.82
CA LEU A 397 38.00 37.63 37.72
C LEU A 397 38.30 36.45 36.77
N THR A 398 39.57 36.22 36.45
CA THR A 398 39.97 35.16 35.49
C THR A 398 40.04 33.75 36.11
N GLN A 399 40.15 33.63 37.43
CA GLN A 399 40.00 32.35 38.15
C GLN A 399 38.54 32.06 38.56
N SER A 400 37.70 33.10 38.68
CA SER A 400 36.28 33.00 39.07
C SER A 400 35.37 32.46 37.95
N GLU A 401 35.76 32.60 36.67
CA GLU A 401 35.03 32.02 35.53
C GLU A 401 35.05 30.48 35.56
N GLY A 402 34.12 29.89 36.32
CA GLY A 402 33.87 28.43 36.35
C GLY A 402 34.34 27.69 37.61
N ALA A 403 34.94 28.36 38.59
CA ALA A 403 35.35 27.71 39.85
C ALA A 403 34.15 27.14 40.63
N PRO A 404 34.18 25.88 41.09
CA PRO A 404 33.10 25.30 41.89
C PRO A 404 33.05 25.94 43.28
N LEU A 405 32.01 26.75 43.52
CA LEU A 405 31.75 27.36 44.83
C LEU A 405 31.49 26.28 45.91
N ASP A 406 32.19 26.37 47.05
CA ASP A 406 31.89 25.57 48.24
C ASP A 406 30.57 26.03 48.88
N LYS A 407 29.48 25.38 48.47
CA LYS A 407 28.12 25.68 48.93
C LYS A 407 27.79 24.92 50.20
N ARG A 408 28.07 25.56 51.35
CA ARG A 408 27.64 25.10 52.67
C ARG A 408 26.62 26.05 53.30
N PRO A 409 25.71 25.56 54.17
CA PRO A 409 24.89 26.44 55.00
C PRO A 409 25.78 27.37 55.83
N VAL A 410 25.43 28.65 55.87
CA VAL A 410 26.16 29.69 56.59
C VAL A 410 25.19 30.60 57.33
N ASP A 411 25.63 31.08 58.48
CA ASP A 411 24.94 32.14 59.22
C ASP A 411 25.29 33.49 58.59
N ILE A 412 24.30 34.13 57.96
CA ILE A 412 24.46 35.40 57.26
C ILE A 412 24.66 36.55 58.26
N GLU A 413 24.04 36.49 59.44
CA GLU A 413 24.18 37.50 60.48
C GLU A 413 25.61 37.49 61.03
N MET A 414 26.13 36.31 61.38
CA MET A 414 27.51 36.15 61.84
C MET A 414 28.55 36.60 60.79
N ILE A 415 28.34 36.29 59.51
CA ILE A 415 29.24 36.72 58.43
C ILE A 415 29.16 38.23 58.20
N ALA A 416 27.96 38.80 58.18
CA ALA A 416 27.76 40.24 58.00
C ALA A 416 28.37 41.05 59.17
N GLN A 417 28.20 40.56 60.40
CA GLN A 417 28.81 41.14 61.60
C GLN A 417 30.34 41.15 61.50
N GLY A 418 30.95 40.01 61.19
CA GLY A 418 32.41 39.90 61.06
C GLY A 418 32.98 40.72 59.91
N ALA A 419 32.26 40.84 58.78
CA ALA A 419 32.64 41.71 57.68
C ALA A 419 32.54 43.19 58.06
N ALA A 420 31.49 43.60 58.78
CA ALA A 420 31.34 44.97 59.27
C ALA A 420 32.44 45.34 60.29
N GLU A 421 32.78 44.44 61.21
CA GLU A 421 33.87 44.62 62.17
C GLU A 421 35.24 44.73 61.48
N ALA A 422 35.49 43.94 60.44
CA ALA A 422 36.74 44.00 59.67
C ALA A 422 36.92 45.30 58.87
N ILE A 423 35.83 45.89 58.38
CA ILE A 423 35.87 47.13 57.57
C ILE A 423 35.77 48.40 58.44
N ALA A 424 35.26 48.29 59.68
CA ALA A 424 35.07 49.40 60.60
C ALA A 424 36.32 50.29 60.88
N PRO A 425 37.57 49.80 60.84
CA PRO A 425 38.76 50.66 60.96
C PRO A 425 38.95 51.56 59.72
N LEU A 426 38.91 50.98 58.52
CA LEU A 426 39.04 51.67 57.23
C LEU A 426 37.92 52.69 57.00
N ALA A 427 36.72 52.39 57.51
CA ALA A 427 35.58 53.31 57.47
C ALA A 427 35.66 54.49 58.45
N LYS A 428 36.68 54.53 59.33
CA LYS A 428 36.96 55.66 60.25
C LYS A 428 38.14 56.54 59.80
N GLU A 429 38.92 56.09 58.83
CA GLU A 429 40.04 56.84 58.22
C GLU A 429 39.62 57.67 56.99
N LYS A 430 38.38 57.53 56.54
CA LYS A 430 37.72 58.38 55.52
C LYS A 430 36.71 59.33 56.15
#